data_AF-A0A344W4M0-F1
#
_entry.id   AF-A0A344W4M0-F1
#
_cell.length_a   1.000
_cell.length_b   1.000
_cell.length_c   1.000
_cell.angle_alpha   90.00
_cell.angle_beta   90.00
_cell.angle_gamma   90.00
#
_symmetry.space_group_name_H-M   'P 1'
#
loop_
_entity.id
_entity.type
_entity.pdbx_description
1 polymer ?
#
loop_
_entity_poly.entity_id
_entity_poly.type
_entity_poly.pdbx_seq_one_letter_code
_entity_poly.pdbx_strand_id
1 'polypeptide(L)'
;MANAKDKKELKKKLSKRLTEARGLAKKLETKAKKSIKKAADEAESLAKKDLKKATKSAKKVVVKATAKVEKAKKATKAAAKPAAKVAAKPAVKAASTPAVQKPVSKPAAKKAAPKPAAKPAARTATPSASWTVVALRDYARTNGISGYTGLTKAALLAKIKASGK
;
A
#
# COMPACT_ATOMS: atom_id res chain seq x y z
N MET A 1 -11.48 -39.02 44.00
CA MET A 1 -12.37 -38.49 42.93
C MET A 1 -12.86 -37.11 43.35
N ALA A 2 -13.14 -36.18 42.43
CA ALA A 2 -13.70 -34.87 42.79
C ALA A 2 -15.14 -35.00 43.34
N ASN A 3 -15.52 -34.20 44.34
CA ASN A 3 -16.80 -34.36 45.01
C ASN A 3 -17.97 -33.88 44.13
N ALA A 4 -19.13 -34.50 44.27
CA ALA A 4 -20.35 -34.09 43.55
C ALA A 4 -20.78 -32.66 43.87
N LYS A 5 -20.50 -32.16 45.09
CA LYS A 5 -20.67 -30.75 45.46
C LYS A 5 -19.80 -29.84 44.59
N ASP A 6 -18.50 -30.10 44.50
CA ASP A 6 -17.53 -29.31 43.75
C ASP A 6 -17.96 -29.16 42.28
N LYS A 7 -18.35 -30.27 41.64
CA LYS A 7 -18.79 -30.29 40.23
C LYS A 7 -20.04 -29.44 39.98
N LYS A 8 -20.97 -29.38 40.95
CA LYS A 8 -22.19 -28.54 40.91
C LYS A 8 -21.84 -27.06 41.10
N GLU A 9 -20.89 -26.76 41.98
CA GLU A 9 -20.42 -25.41 42.31
C GLU A 9 -19.58 -24.81 41.15
N LEU A 10 -18.71 -25.61 40.52
CA LEU A 10 -17.97 -25.28 39.30
C LEU A 10 -18.93 -24.97 38.13
N LYS A 11 -19.99 -25.78 37.92
CA LYS A 11 -21.01 -25.52 36.90
C LYS A 11 -21.70 -24.17 37.12
N LYS A 12 -22.05 -23.84 38.37
CA LYS A 12 -22.65 -22.53 38.73
C LYS A 12 -21.69 -21.36 38.44
N LYS A 13 -20.41 -21.49 38.79
CA LYS A 13 -19.35 -20.51 38.48
C LYS A 13 -19.19 -20.30 36.96
N LEU A 14 -19.12 -21.38 36.19
CA LEU A 14 -19.01 -21.32 34.72
C LEU A 14 -20.24 -20.67 34.07
N SER A 15 -21.46 -21.03 34.47
CA SER A 15 -22.69 -20.40 33.95
C SER A 15 -22.75 -18.88 34.23
N LYS A 16 -22.24 -18.43 35.39
CA LYS A 16 -22.15 -17.00 35.71
C LYS A 16 -21.11 -16.30 34.82
N ARG A 17 -19.89 -16.83 34.70
CA ARG A 17 -18.85 -16.29 33.81
C ARG A 17 -19.27 -16.25 32.33
N LEU A 18 -20.00 -17.26 31.86
CA LEU A 18 -20.52 -17.32 30.50
C LEU A 18 -21.58 -16.23 30.23
N THR A 19 -22.42 -15.92 31.22
CA THR A 19 -23.38 -14.81 31.14
C THR A 19 -22.67 -13.44 31.15
N GLU A 20 -21.67 -13.26 32.03
CA GLU A 20 -20.82 -12.05 32.06
C GLU A 20 -20.11 -11.83 30.71
N ALA A 21 -19.52 -12.88 30.14
CA ALA A 21 -18.84 -12.83 28.84
C ALA A 21 -19.80 -12.46 27.69
N ARG A 22 -21.03 -13.01 27.66
CA ARG A 22 -22.07 -12.63 26.68
C ARG A 22 -22.46 -11.15 26.80
N GLY A 23 -22.59 -10.63 28.03
CA GLY A 23 -22.87 -9.22 28.28
C GLY A 23 -21.75 -8.30 27.76
N LEU A 24 -20.49 -8.65 28.04
CA LEU A 24 -19.32 -7.92 27.55
C LEU A 24 -19.20 -7.97 26.02
N ALA A 25 -19.43 -9.13 25.40
CA ALA A 25 -19.42 -9.27 23.95
C ALA A 25 -20.45 -8.35 23.27
N LYS A 26 -21.70 -8.33 23.76
CA LYS A 26 -22.76 -7.44 23.24
C LYS A 26 -22.45 -5.95 23.44
N LYS A 27 -21.75 -5.59 24.53
CA LYS A 27 -21.27 -4.22 24.80
C LYS A 27 -20.11 -3.80 23.90
N LEU A 28 -19.23 -4.74 23.51
CA LEU A 28 -18.17 -4.51 22.53
C LEU A 28 -18.72 -4.43 21.10
N GLU A 29 -19.63 -5.31 20.72
CA GLU A 29 -20.31 -5.34 19.42
C GLU A 29 -21.05 -4.02 19.14
N THR A 30 -21.83 -3.53 20.11
CA THR A 30 -22.54 -2.24 20.00
C THR A 30 -21.58 -1.05 19.92
N LYS A 31 -20.48 -1.06 20.69
CA LYS A 31 -19.43 -0.04 20.58
C LYS A 31 -18.76 -0.07 19.20
N ALA A 32 -18.43 -1.26 18.69
CA ALA A 32 -17.82 -1.46 17.38
C ALA A 32 -18.74 -0.98 16.24
N LYS A 33 -20.02 -1.37 16.26
CA LYS A 33 -21.05 -0.88 15.30
C LYS A 33 -21.15 0.65 15.30
N LYS A 34 -21.11 1.29 16.49
CA LYS A 34 -21.13 2.76 16.60
C LYS A 34 -19.85 3.42 16.06
N SER A 35 -18.67 2.86 16.30
CA SER A 35 -17.42 3.38 15.72
C SER A 35 -17.32 3.16 14.21
N ILE A 36 -17.81 2.02 13.69
CA ILE A 36 -17.84 1.74 12.24
C ILE A 36 -18.77 2.72 11.54
N LYS A 37 -19.99 2.96 12.06
CA LYS A 37 -20.91 3.96 11.49
C LYS A 37 -20.31 5.37 11.48
N LYS A 38 -19.59 5.78 12.54
CA LYS A 38 -18.91 7.08 12.57
C LYS A 38 -17.77 7.15 11.55
N ALA A 39 -16.94 6.11 11.43
CA ALA A 39 -15.85 6.08 10.45
C ALA A 39 -16.36 6.09 8.99
N ALA A 40 -17.51 5.47 8.71
CA ALA A 40 -18.16 5.51 7.40
C ALA A 40 -18.65 6.93 7.04
N ASP A 41 -19.31 7.62 7.99
CA ASP A 41 -19.76 9.01 7.81
C ASP A 41 -18.58 9.97 7.57
N GLU A 42 -17.51 9.85 8.37
CA GLU A 42 -16.28 10.62 8.20
C GLU A 42 -15.64 10.36 6.82
N ALA A 43 -15.57 9.10 6.38
CA ALA A 43 -15.06 8.71 5.06
C ALA A 43 -15.90 9.26 3.90
N GLU A 44 -17.24 9.20 3.99
CA GLU A 44 -18.13 9.84 3.03
C GLU A 44 -17.94 11.36 2.99
N SER A 45 -17.75 12.01 4.14
CA SER A 45 -17.52 13.46 4.21
C SER A 45 -16.23 13.88 3.49
N LEU A 46 -15.19 13.03 3.55
CA LEU A 46 -13.92 13.23 2.86
C LEU A 46 -14.06 12.95 1.36
N ALA A 47 -14.66 11.82 0.97
CA ALA A 47 -14.92 11.49 -0.43
C ALA A 47 -15.74 12.58 -1.15
N LYS A 48 -16.78 13.12 -0.51
CA LYS A 48 -17.59 14.24 -1.04
C LYS A 48 -16.77 15.54 -1.17
N LYS A 49 -15.85 15.83 -0.24
CA LYS A 49 -14.93 16.98 -0.31
C LYS A 49 -13.91 16.83 -1.44
N ASP A 50 -13.29 15.66 -1.57
CA ASP A 50 -12.22 15.44 -2.54
C ASP A 50 -12.76 15.25 -3.97
N LEU A 51 -13.95 14.67 -4.15
CA LEU A 51 -14.69 14.73 -5.42
C LEU A 51 -14.98 16.19 -5.84
N LYS A 52 -15.37 17.05 -4.89
CA LYS A 52 -15.63 18.48 -5.12
C LYS A 52 -14.35 19.31 -5.39
N LYS A 53 -13.17 18.82 -4.96
CA LYS A 53 -11.86 19.35 -5.38
C LYS A 53 -11.47 18.86 -6.78
N ALA A 54 -11.56 17.55 -7.01
CA ALA A 54 -11.16 16.89 -8.26
C ALA A 54 -11.97 17.38 -9.46
N THR A 55 -13.28 17.56 -9.31
CA THR A 55 -14.14 18.17 -10.34
C THR A 55 -13.75 19.61 -10.66
N LYS A 56 -13.39 20.42 -9.64
CA LYS A 56 -12.90 21.81 -9.84
C LYS A 56 -11.54 21.85 -10.53
N SER A 57 -10.59 20.99 -10.15
CA SER A 57 -9.28 20.92 -10.80
C SER A 57 -9.39 20.40 -12.24
N ALA A 58 -10.17 19.34 -12.47
CA ALA A 58 -10.45 18.80 -13.79
C ALA A 58 -11.07 19.87 -14.71
N LYS A 59 -12.10 20.60 -14.26
CA LYS A 59 -12.71 21.68 -15.06
C LYS A 59 -11.71 22.80 -15.38
N LYS A 60 -10.81 23.15 -14.47
CA LYS A 60 -9.73 24.13 -14.70
C LYS A 60 -8.65 23.62 -15.68
N VAL A 61 -8.34 22.32 -15.66
CA VAL A 61 -7.44 21.67 -16.63
C VAL A 61 -8.07 21.61 -18.02
N VAL A 62 -9.35 21.21 -18.13
CA VAL A 62 -10.09 21.19 -19.41
C VAL A 62 -10.12 22.58 -20.05
N VAL A 63 -10.46 23.64 -19.31
CA VAL A 63 -10.46 25.02 -19.82
C VAL A 63 -9.06 25.47 -20.28
N LYS A 64 -7.99 25.05 -19.58
CA LYS A 64 -6.61 25.38 -19.99
C LYS A 64 -6.10 24.52 -21.16
N ALA A 65 -6.70 23.35 -21.39
CA ALA A 65 -6.45 22.52 -22.55
C ALA A 65 -7.16 23.04 -23.81
N THR A 66 -8.47 23.37 -23.72
CA THR A 66 -9.24 23.92 -24.85
C THR A 66 -8.64 25.25 -25.33
N ALA A 67 -8.25 26.14 -24.43
CA ALA A 67 -7.57 27.40 -24.77
C ALA A 67 -6.21 27.19 -25.48
N LYS A 68 -5.51 26.07 -25.22
CA LYS A 68 -4.29 25.70 -25.97
C LYS A 68 -4.62 25.12 -27.35
N VAL A 69 -5.64 24.27 -27.45
CA VAL A 69 -6.10 23.68 -28.72
C VAL A 69 -6.60 24.75 -29.69
N GLU A 70 -7.37 25.75 -29.22
CA GLU A 70 -7.84 26.84 -30.08
C GLU A 70 -6.67 27.69 -30.61
N LYS A 71 -5.66 27.97 -29.78
CA LYS A 71 -4.47 28.72 -30.19
C LYS A 71 -3.60 27.94 -31.19
N ALA A 72 -3.56 26.61 -31.10
CA ALA A 72 -2.96 25.76 -32.13
C ALA A 72 -3.77 25.74 -33.44
N LYS A 73 -5.11 25.71 -33.36
CA LYS A 73 -5.99 25.66 -34.54
C LYS A 73 -6.00 26.95 -35.39
N LYS A 74 -5.49 28.06 -34.85
CA LYS A 74 -5.24 29.32 -35.59
C LYS A 74 -3.86 29.37 -36.27
N ALA A 75 -2.93 28.46 -35.97
CA ALA A 75 -1.57 28.47 -36.54
C ALA A 75 -1.43 27.68 -37.86
N THR A 76 -2.36 26.77 -38.18
CA THR A 76 -2.23 25.81 -39.28
C THR A 76 -2.90 26.23 -40.60
N LYS A 77 -3.38 27.47 -40.73
CA LYS A 77 -3.97 27.99 -42.00
C LYS A 77 -2.97 28.79 -42.86
N ALA A 78 -1.66 28.52 -42.73
CA ALA A 78 -0.60 29.32 -43.35
C ALA A 78 0.60 28.49 -43.88
N ALA A 79 0.36 27.30 -44.45
CA ALA A 79 1.38 26.54 -45.18
C ALA A 79 0.73 25.60 -46.22
N ALA A 80 0.64 26.03 -47.49
CA ALA A 80 0.08 25.24 -48.57
C ALA A 80 1.04 25.13 -49.76
N LYS A 81 1.67 23.96 -49.94
CA LYS A 81 2.04 23.33 -51.25
C LYS A 81 2.78 21.98 -51.02
N PRO A 82 2.58 20.94 -51.87
CA PRO A 82 3.21 19.62 -51.70
C PRO A 82 4.30 19.28 -52.75
N ALA A 83 5.40 18.66 -52.31
CA ALA A 83 6.45 17.95 -53.09
C ALA A 83 7.45 17.30 -52.09
N ALA A 84 8.18 16.20 -52.32
CA ALA A 84 8.25 15.23 -53.43
C ALA A 84 8.51 13.78 -52.87
N LYS A 85 8.93 12.82 -53.71
CA LYS A 85 8.78 11.37 -53.51
C LYS A 85 10.05 10.55 -53.83
N VAL A 86 10.62 9.85 -52.83
CA VAL A 86 11.82 8.95 -52.88
C VAL A 86 11.66 7.91 -51.74
N ALA A 87 11.81 6.57 -51.80
CA ALA A 87 12.37 5.54 -52.72
C ALA A 87 13.86 5.16 -52.46
N ALA A 88 14.28 3.91 -52.22
CA ALA A 88 13.56 2.63 -52.05
C ALA A 88 14.40 1.59 -51.23
N LYS A 89 14.22 0.28 -51.50
CA LYS A 89 14.99 -0.92 -51.06
C LYS A 89 15.20 -1.80 -52.32
N PRO A 90 16.18 -2.75 -52.46
CA PRO A 90 16.39 -3.89 -51.53
C PRO A 90 17.80 -4.56 -51.49
N ALA A 91 17.88 -5.74 -50.82
CA ALA A 91 18.78 -6.91 -51.10
C ALA A 91 20.30 -6.88 -50.72
N VAL A 92 21.05 -8.00 -50.53
CA VAL A 92 20.84 -9.31 -49.81
C VAL A 92 22.15 -10.17 -49.81
N LYS A 93 22.36 -11.04 -48.79
CA LYS A 93 23.32 -12.20 -48.68
C LYS A 93 24.87 -12.00 -48.63
N ALA A 94 25.48 -12.35 -47.49
CA ALA A 94 26.48 -13.43 -47.28
C ALA A 94 26.96 -13.40 -45.79
N ALA A 95 26.99 -14.41 -44.92
CA ALA A 95 26.96 -15.89 -44.98
C ALA A 95 28.35 -16.59 -44.95
N SER A 96 28.98 -16.69 -43.77
CA SER A 96 29.94 -17.75 -43.45
C SER A 96 30.05 -18.01 -41.92
N THR A 97 30.08 -19.28 -41.53
CA THR A 97 30.19 -19.86 -40.17
C THR A 97 30.63 -21.33 -40.36
N PRO A 98 31.48 -21.98 -39.52
CA PRO A 98 31.07 -22.34 -38.15
C PRO A 98 32.15 -22.59 -37.06
N ALA A 99 31.75 -22.41 -35.79
CA ALA A 99 32.14 -23.21 -34.62
C ALA A 99 31.11 -22.92 -33.50
N VAL A 100 30.32 -23.83 -32.89
CA VAL A 100 30.59 -25.19 -32.34
C VAL A 100 31.55 -25.07 -31.14
N GLN A 101 31.14 -25.30 -29.87
CA GLN A 101 30.24 -26.36 -29.37
C GLN A 101 29.17 -25.91 -28.34
N LYS A 102 28.11 -26.72 -28.20
CA LYS A 102 27.35 -26.95 -26.96
C LYS A 102 27.78 -28.31 -26.39
N PRO A 103 27.57 -28.57 -25.09
CA PRO A 103 26.51 -29.52 -24.76
C PRO A 103 25.59 -29.06 -23.60
N VAL A 104 24.46 -29.76 -23.46
CA VAL A 104 23.47 -29.55 -22.39
C VAL A 104 23.51 -30.75 -21.45
N SER A 105 23.55 -30.50 -20.14
CA SER A 105 23.30 -31.53 -19.11
C SER A 105 22.42 -30.98 -17.99
N LYS A 106 21.40 -31.75 -17.60
CA LYS A 106 20.45 -31.43 -16.52
C LYS A 106 20.11 -32.71 -15.74
N PRO A 107 20.47 -32.77 -14.46
CA PRO A 107 19.74 -33.58 -13.47
C PRO A 107 18.99 -32.70 -12.46
N ALA A 108 18.24 -33.33 -11.55
CA ALA A 108 17.33 -32.66 -10.63
C ALA A 108 17.90 -32.40 -9.22
N ALA A 109 17.27 -31.43 -8.54
CA ALA A 109 17.02 -31.32 -7.10
C ALA A 109 18.13 -31.71 -6.08
N LYS A 110 18.60 -30.71 -5.31
CA LYS A 110 18.97 -30.91 -3.89
C LYS A 110 18.90 -29.59 -3.07
N LYS A 111 18.21 -29.72 -1.92
CA LYS A 111 18.24 -28.93 -0.66
C LYS A 111 18.62 -27.42 -0.62
N ALA A 112 17.74 -26.70 0.09
CA ALA A 112 18.03 -25.72 1.15
C ALA A 112 18.28 -24.23 0.83
N ALA A 113 17.88 -23.42 1.83
CA ALA A 113 17.93 -21.97 1.94
C ALA A 113 19.26 -21.51 2.60
N PRO A 114 19.55 -20.19 2.82
CA PRO A 114 18.70 -19.02 2.57
C PRO A 114 19.35 -17.87 1.76
N LYS A 115 18.52 -16.96 1.23
CA LYS A 115 18.93 -15.57 0.91
C LYS A 115 18.57 -14.65 2.09
N PRO A 116 19.31 -13.54 2.28
CA PRO A 116 19.70 -13.13 3.62
C PRO A 116 18.57 -12.49 4.43
N ALA A 117 18.47 -12.90 5.69
CA ALA A 117 17.93 -12.04 6.72
C ALA A 117 18.83 -10.80 6.82
N ALA A 118 18.34 -9.65 6.38
CA ALA A 118 19.01 -8.39 6.61
C ALA A 118 19.12 -8.19 8.13
N LYS A 119 20.35 -8.17 8.66
CA LYS A 119 20.61 -7.91 10.09
C LYS A 119 19.83 -6.66 10.49
N PRO A 120 19.01 -6.67 11.56
CA PRO A 120 18.42 -5.45 12.07
C PRO A 120 19.60 -4.55 12.49
N ALA A 121 19.79 -3.45 11.76
CA ALA A 121 20.88 -2.54 12.02
C ALA A 121 20.64 -1.90 13.39
N ALA A 122 21.35 -2.37 14.41
CA ALA A 122 21.38 -1.79 15.74
C ALA A 122 21.93 -0.36 15.62
N ARG A 123 21.01 0.58 15.43
CA ARG A 123 21.28 2.00 15.24
C ARG A 123 20.35 2.79 16.13
N THR A 124 20.95 3.41 17.13
CA THR A 124 20.45 4.55 17.92
C THR A 124 20.31 5.81 17.05
N ALA A 125 19.93 5.66 15.79
CA ALA A 125 19.76 6.75 14.85
C ALA A 125 18.37 7.36 15.03
N THR A 126 18.32 8.65 15.34
CA THR A 126 17.08 9.36 15.66
C THR A 126 16.06 9.24 14.50
N PRO A 127 14.83 8.75 14.77
CA PRO A 127 13.81 8.54 13.74
C PRO A 127 13.42 9.89 13.12
N SER A 128 13.76 10.08 11.86
CA SER A 128 13.82 11.40 11.22
C SER A 128 13.24 11.42 9.80
N ALA A 129 13.06 12.61 9.25
CA ALA A 129 12.40 12.83 7.95
C ALA A 129 13.13 12.20 6.75
N SER A 130 14.37 11.73 6.89
CA SER A 130 15.07 10.96 5.85
C SER A 130 14.57 9.52 5.73
N TRP A 131 14.03 8.92 6.78
CA TRP A 131 13.69 7.49 6.82
C TRP A 131 12.52 7.09 5.90
N THR A 132 12.51 5.83 5.46
CA THR A 132 11.36 5.27 4.73
C THR A 132 10.18 5.02 5.67
N VAL A 133 8.96 4.98 5.13
CA VAL A 133 7.75 4.66 5.91
C VAL A 133 7.82 3.23 6.48
N VAL A 134 8.53 2.33 5.81
CA VAL A 134 8.79 0.96 6.28
C VAL A 134 9.69 0.99 7.52
N ALA A 135 10.87 1.63 7.44
CA ALA A 135 11.80 1.73 8.56
C ALA A 135 11.18 2.38 9.81
N LEU A 136 10.34 3.42 9.63
CA LEU A 136 9.61 4.06 10.73
C LEU A 136 8.56 3.13 11.37
N ARG A 137 7.92 2.24 10.59
CA ARG A 137 6.95 1.25 11.11
C ARG A 137 7.63 0.07 11.79
N ASP A 138 8.78 -0.37 11.29
CA ASP A 138 9.58 -1.40 11.94
C ASP A 138 10.18 -0.91 13.26
N TYR A 139 10.71 0.32 13.28
CA TYR A 139 11.12 1.00 14.51
C TYR A 139 9.96 1.19 15.50
N ALA A 140 8.77 1.56 15.01
CA ALA A 140 7.58 1.65 15.86
C ALA A 140 7.22 0.29 16.48
N ARG A 141 7.37 -0.81 15.72
CA ARG A 141 7.18 -2.18 16.21
C ARG A 141 8.22 -2.57 17.26
N THR A 142 9.51 -2.29 17.04
CA THR A 142 10.57 -2.65 18.01
C THR A 142 10.49 -1.85 19.30
N ASN A 143 10.01 -0.60 19.25
CA ASN A 143 9.88 0.28 20.41
C ASN A 143 8.51 0.19 21.11
N GLY A 144 7.69 -0.82 20.79
CA GLY A 144 6.39 -1.06 21.46
C GLY A 144 5.31 -0.02 21.16
N ILE A 145 5.52 0.87 20.18
CA ILE A 145 4.57 1.91 19.81
C ILE A 145 3.36 1.24 19.15
N SER A 146 2.15 1.46 19.68
CA SER A 146 0.92 0.90 19.12
C SER A 146 0.26 1.85 18.11
N GLY A 147 -0.55 1.33 17.18
CA GLY A 147 -1.35 2.16 16.27
C GLY A 147 -0.54 2.97 15.25
N TYR A 148 0.55 2.40 14.71
CA TYR A 148 1.33 2.97 13.60
C TYR A 148 0.85 2.52 12.20
N THR A 149 -0.02 1.52 12.14
CA THR A 149 -0.58 0.96 10.91
C THR A 149 -1.47 2.00 10.22
N GLY A 150 -1.45 2.04 8.88
CA GLY A 150 -2.19 3.03 8.09
C GLY A 150 -1.64 4.47 8.13
N LEU A 151 -0.80 4.83 9.11
CA LEU A 151 -0.27 6.21 9.22
C LEU A 151 0.64 6.60 8.05
N THR A 152 0.57 7.89 7.69
CA THR A 152 1.49 8.56 6.77
C THR A 152 2.85 8.81 7.44
N LYS A 153 3.89 9.13 6.64
CA LYS A 153 5.26 9.39 7.14
C LYS A 153 5.30 10.44 8.26
N ALA A 154 4.58 11.55 8.10
CA ALA A 154 4.53 12.63 9.07
C ALA A 154 3.79 12.21 10.37
N ALA A 155 2.66 11.50 10.25
CA ALA A 155 1.91 11.01 11.41
C ALA A 155 2.69 9.95 12.21
N LEU A 156 3.47 9.10 11.52
CA LEU A 156 4.41 8.16 12.14
C LEU A 156 5.48 8.90 12.95
N LEU A 157 6.18 9.87 12.34
CA LEU A 157 7.21 10.67 13.02
C LEU A 157 6.66 11.43 14.23
N ALA A 158 5.49 12.06 14.09
CA ALA A 158 4.82 12.75 15.20
C ALA A 158 4.47 11.79 16.34
N LYS A 159 3.96 10.60 16.02
CA LYS A 159 3.59 9.58 17.02
C LYS A 159 4.81 8.94 17.70
N ILE A 160 5.92 8.80 16.98
CA ILE A 160 7.22 8.37 17.55
C ILE A 160 7.73 9.44 18.53
N LYS A 161 7.81 10.71 18.11
CA LYS A 161 8.22 11.82 18.99
C LYS A 161 7.33 11.94 20.24
N ALA A 162 6.02 11.72 20.10
CA ALA A 162 5.08 11.71 21.22
C ALA A 162 5.19 10.48 22.15
N SER A 163 6.01 9.47 21.82
CA SER A 163 6.21 8.25 22.62
C SER A 163 7.48 8.24 23.48
N GLY A 164 8.28 9.31 23.40
CA GLY A 164 9.57 9.41 24.11
C GLY A 164 10.54 8.30 23.71
N LYS A 165 10.79 8.17 22.40
CA LYS A 165 11.68 7.19 21.76
C LYS A 165 12.50 7.88 20.67
#